data_AF-A0A846P7N2-F1
#
_entry.id   AF-A0A846P7N2-F1
#
_cell.length_a   1.000
_cell.length_b   1.000
_cell.length_c   1.000
_cell.angle_alpha   90.00
_cell.angle_beta   90.00
_cell.angle_gamma   90.00
#
_symmetry.space_group_name_H-M   'P 1'
#
loop_
_entity.id
_entity.type
_entity.pdbx_description
1 polymer ?
#
loop_
_entity_poly.entity_id
_entity_poly.type
_entity_poly.pdbx_seq_one_letter_code
_entity_poly.pdbx_strand_id
1 'polypeptide(L)'
;MSRRASIYLGIAVLVILNISCAKLTEEKPVTMGAVAVEELPFEDSFPSNWGKLITVSSAPDIRHWVQLWFEDDEGNIRMATYNIIQNELSDQVRVFHRK
;
A
#
# COMPACT_ATOMS: atom_id res chain seq x y z
N MET A 1 22.28 -1.36 51.45
CA MET A 1 21.43 -2.22 50.60
C MET A 1 22.15 -3.52 50.33
N SER A 2 21.50 -4.67 50.57
CA SER A 2 22.17 -5.99 50.45
C SER A 2 22.51 -6.26 48.98
N ARG A 3 23.69 -6.86 48.72
CA ARG A 3 24.15 -7.24 47.37
C ARG A 3 23.10 -8.04 46.58
N ARG A 4 22.26 -8.77 47.31
CA ARG A 4 21.14 -9.55 46.77
C ARG A 4 20.01 -8.67 46.23
N ALA A 5 19.67 -7.59 46.93
CA ALA A 5 18.63 -6.64 46.49
C ALA A 5 19.00 -5.94 45.17
N SER A 6 20.29 -5.59 44.99
CA SER A 6 20.79 -5.00 43.75
C SER A 6 20.71 -5.96 42.56
N ILE A 7 20.96 -7.26 42.80
CA ILE A 7 20.85 -8.30 41.76
C ILE A 7 19.39 -8.49 41.34
N TYR A 8 18.46 -8.58 42.30
CA TYR A 8 17.04 -8.72 41.99
C TYR A 8 16.49 -7.51 41.23
N LEU A 9 16.93 -6.30 41.59
CA LEU A 9 16.53 -5.09 40.88
C LEU A 9 17.04 -5.08 39.43
N GLY A 10 18.30 -5.49 39.21
CA GLY A 10 18.86 -5.59 37.86
C GLY A 10 18.11 -6.59 36.98
N ILE A 11 17.76 -7.76 37.53
CA ILE A 11 16.99 -8.77 36.80
C ILE A 11 15.59 -8.26 36.47
N ALA A 12 14.91 -7.59 37.41
CA ALA A 12 13.58 -7.04 37.18
C ALA A 12 13.56 -5.99 36.05
N VAL A 13 14.55 -5.09 36.02
CA VAL A 13 14.69 -4.09 34.95
C VAL A 13 14.92 -4.75 33.59
N LEU A 14 15.77 -5.79 33.54
CA LEU A 14 16.06 -6.50 32.30
C LEU A 14 14.81 -7.21 31.73
N VAL A 15 13.97 -7.78 32.60
CA VAL A 15 12.71 -8.43 32.20
C VAL A 15 11.71 -7.41 31.67
N ILE A 16 11.58 -6.26 32.31
CA ILE A 16 10.66 -5.19 31.88
C ILE A 16 11.07 -4.62 30.50
N LEU A 17 12.37 -4.43 30.25
CA LEU A 17 12.87 -3.97 28.96
C LEU A 17 12.58 -4.95 27.82
N ASN A 18 12.61 -6.26 28.08
CA ASN A 18 12.27 -7.28 27.07
C ASN A 18 10.77 -7.34 26.78
N ILE A 19 9.91 -7.12 27.79
CA ILE A 19 8.45 -7.09 27.60
C ILE A 19 8.02 -5.84 26.82
N SER A 20 8.71 -4.70 26.97
CA SER A 20 8.41 -3.48 26.21
C SER A 20 8.81 -3.56 24.73
N CYS A 21 9.58 -4.58 24.34
CA CYS A 21 9.89 -4.92 22.96
C CYS A 21 8.89 -5.95 22.39
N ALA A 22 7.71 -6.09 23.01
CA ALA A 22 6.57 -6.73 22.38
C ALA A 22 6.28 -5.99 21.08
N LYS A 23 6.80 -6.57 19.99
CA LYS A 23 6.62 -6.18 18.60
C LYS A 23 5.22 -5.60 18.44
N LEU A 24 5.14 -4.29 18.16
CA LEU A 24 3.90 -3.65 17.76
C LEU A 24 3.25 -4.59 16.76
N THR A 25 2.03 -5.02 17.06
CA THR A 25 1.24 -5.90 16.19
C THR A 25 1.45 -5.42 14.77
N GLU A 26 2.18 -6.21 13.97
CA GLU A 26 2.26 -5.94 12.54
C GLU A 26 0.82 -5.83 12.09
N GLU A 27 0.43 -4.64 11.62
CA GLU A 27 -0.85 -4.47 10.96
C GLU A 27 -0.93 -5.62 9.98
N LYS A 28 -1.94 -6.49 10.15
CA LYS A 28 -2.19 -7.55 9.17
C LYS A 28 -2.10 -6.86 7.82
N PRO A 29 -1.25 -7.33 6.89
CA PRO A 29 -1.25 -6.77 5.56
C PRO A 29 -2.71 -6.76 5.15
N VAL A 30 -3.24 -5.57 4.85
CA VAL A 30 -4.59 -5.45 4.33
C VAL A 30 -4.59 -6.43 3.18
N THR A 31 -5.23 -7.59 3.36
CA THR A 31 -5.42 -8.55 2.28
C THR A 31 -6.12 -7.70 1.27
N MET A 32 -5.39 -7.30 0.22
CA MET A 32 -5.95 -6.56 -0.88
C MET A 32 -7.21 -7.34 -1.21
N GLY A 33 -8.38 -6.69 -1.12
CA GLY A 33 -9.61 -7.35 -1.51
C GLY A 33 -9.43 -8.00 -2.88
N ALA A 34 -10.30 -8.93 -3.25
CA ALA A 34 -10.23 -9.67 -4.52
C ALA A 34 -10.50 -8.78 -5.77
N VAL A 35 -10.00 -7.55 -5.78
CA VAL A 35 -9.91 -6.68 -6.94
C VAL A 35 -8.87 -7.28 -7.87
N ALA A 36 -9.28 -7.54 -9.10
CA ALA A 36 -8.39 -8.08 -10.11
C ALA A 36 -7.22 -7.12 -10.35
N VAL A 37 -6.02 -7.68 -10.48
CA VAL A 37 -4.82 -6.95 -10.85
C VAL A 37 -4.41 -7.44 -12.24
N GLU A 38 -4.21 -6.49 -13.14
CA GLU A 38 -3.69 -6.72 -14.48
C GLU A 38 -2.31 -6.07 -14.60
N GLU A 39 -1.40 -6.73 -15.32
CA GLU A 39 -0.14 -6.11 -15.72
C GLU A 39 -0.39 -5.07 -16.81
N LEU A 40 0.24 -3.92 -16.68
CA LEU A 40 0.22 -2.87 -17.69
C LEU A 40 1.00 -3.39 -18.92
N PRO A 41 0.38 -3.48 -20.10
CA PRO A 41 1.02 -4.09 -21.26
C PRO A 41 2.15 -3.24 -21.85
N PHE A 42 2.23 -1.94 -21.50
CA PHE A 42 3.23 -1.01 -21.99
C PHE A 42 3.75 -0.15 -20.83
N GLU A 43 5.06 0.04 -20.73
CA GLU A 43 5.69 0.79 -19.62
C GLU A 43 5.42 2.30 -19.67
N ASP A 44 5.10 2.84 -20.85
CA ASP A 44 5.08 4.29 -21.12
C ASP A 44 3.75 4.82 -21.66
N SER A 45 2.73 3.96 -21.79
CA SER A 45 1.48 4.34 -22.44
C SER A 45 0.28 3.56 -21.92
N PHE A 46 -0.89 4.21 -22.01
CA PHE A 46 -2.15 3.56 -21.71
C PHE A 46 -2.75 2.94 -22.98
N PRO A 47 -3.25 1.70 -22.90
CA PRO A 47 -3.96 1.09 -24.01
C PRO A 47 -5.18 1.93 -24.45
N SER A 48 -5.36 2.09 -25.76
CA SER A 48 -6.47 2.87 -26.31
C SER A 48 -7.85 2.25 -26.04
N ASN A 49 -7.90 0.96 -25.72
CA ASN A 49 -9.12 0.22 -25.40
C ASN A 49 -9.58 0.39 -23.95
N TRP A 50 -8.83 1.10 -23.11
CA TRP A 50 -9.24 1.36 -21.72
C TRP A 50 -10.36 2.38 -21.58
N GLY A 51 -10.72 3.05 -22.68
CA GLY A 51 -11.79 4.03 -22.70
C GLY A 51 -11.36 5.40 -22.21
N LYS A 52 -12.29 6.11 -21.56
CA LYS A 52 -12.12 7.53 -21.21
C LYS A 52 -11.52 7.67 -19.82
N LEU A 53 -10.57 8.59 -19.66
CA LEU A 53 -10.13 9.05 -18.34
C LEU A 53 -11.29 9.83 -17.69
N ILE A 54 -11.91 9.25 -16.66
CA ILE A 54 -13.08 9.82 -15.99
C ILE A 54 -12.70 10.69 -14.79
N THR A 55 -11.59 10.39 -14.10
CA THR A 55 -11.12 11.19 -12.97
C THR A 55 -9.65 10.93 -12.66
N VAL A 56 -9.06 11.85 -11.90
CA VAL A 56 -7.71 11.76 -11.33
C VAL A 56 -7.81 12.05 -9.84
N SER A 57 -7.30 11.17 -9.00
CA SER A 57 -7.24 11.37 -7.55
C SER A 57 -5.82 11.31 -7.03
N SER A 58 -5.53 12.07 -5.98
CA SER A 58 -4.28 11.93 -5.22
C SER A 58 -4.32 10.66 -4.38
N ALA A 59 -3.20 9.94 -4.27
CA ALA A 59 -3.01 8.92 -3.25
C ALA A 59 -2.44 9.58 -1.98
N PRO A 60 -3.25 9.90 -0.95
CA PRO A 60 -2.78 10.69 0.19
C PRO A 60 -1.64 10.01 0.97
N ASP A 61 -1.60 8.68 0.94
CA ASP A 61 -0.60 7.88 1.66
C ASP A 61 0.73 7.75 0.91
N ILE A 62 0.77 8.12 -0.38
CA ILE A 62 1.97 7.96 -1.21
C ILE A 62 2.23 9.26 -1.97
N ARG A 63 3.13 10.09 -1.42
CA ARG A 63 3.50 11.38 -2.02
C ARG A 63 3.90 11.21 -3.48
N HIS A 64 3.44 12.14 -4.31
CA HIS A 64 3.73 12.23 -5.75
C HIS A 64 3.05 11.18 -6.64
N TRP A 65 2.31 10.24 -6.05
CA TRP A 65 1.50 9.30 -6.80
C TRP A 65 0.07 9.82 -6.99
N VAL A 66 -0.43 9.70 -8.21
CA VAL A 66 -1.82 9.92 -8.57
C VAL A 66 -2.43 8.65 -9.12
N GLN A 67 -3.73 8.50 -8.91
CA GLN A 67 -4.54 7.44 -9.45
C GLN A 67 -5.34 7.98 -10.62
N LEU A 68 -5.19 7.33 -11.77
CA LEU A 68 -5.86 7.63 -13.03
C LEU A 68 -6.96 6.60 -13.22
N TRP A 69 -8.19 7.06 -13.39
CA TRP A 69 -9.37 6.21 -13.46
C TRP A 69 -9.96 6.26 -14.86
N PHE A 70 -10.05 5.10 -15.49
CA PHE A 70 -10.59 4.93 -16.83
C PHE A 70 -11.90 4.13 -16.79
N GLU A 71 -12.85 4.48 -17.65
CA GLU A 71 -14.09 3.71 -17.88
C GLU A 71 -14.17 3.31 -19.35
N ASP A 72 -14.30 2.00 -19.60
CA ASP A 72 -14.52 1.46 -20.95
C ASP A 72 -15.99 1.46 -21.35
N ASP A 73 -16.27 1.10 -22.61
CA ASP A 73 -17.64 1.08 -23.15
C ASP A 73 -18.55 0.02 -22.48
N GLU A 74 -17.96 -0.94 -21.78
CA GLU A 74 -18.67 -1.97 -20.98
C GLU A 74 -18.92 -1.49 -19.54
N GLY A 75 -18.40 -0.32 -19.16
CA GLY A 75 -18.52 0.25 -17.82
C GLY A 75 -17.55 -0.36 -16.80
N ASN A 76 -16.54 -1.12 -17.23
CA ASN A 76 -15.46 -1.55 -16.34
C ASN A 76 -14.56 -0.37 -16.00
N ILE A 77 -14.12 -0.31 -14.74
CA ILE A 77 -13.23 0.73 -14.26
C ILE A 77 -11.81 0.18 -14.13
N ARG A 78 -10.84 0.87 -14.71
CA ARG A 78 -9.40 0.57 -14.55
C ARG A 78 -8.73 1.71 -13.80
N MET A 79 -7.96 1.38 -12.77
CA MET A 79 -7.18 2.31 -11.99
C MET A 79 -5.70 2.04 -12.21
N ALA A 80 -5.01 3.00 -12.83
CA ALA A 80 -3.56 3.00 -12.95
C ALA A 80 -2.95 4.02 -11.99
N THR A 81 -1.74 3.77 -11.54
CA THR A 81 -0.99 4.66 -10.65
C THR A 81 0.17 5.28 -11.41
N TYR A 82 0.34 6.60 -11.27
CA TYR A 82 1.37 7.37 -11.95
C TYR A 82 2.14 8.23 -10.97
N ASN A 83 3.47 8.19 -11.02
CA ASN A 83 4.36 9.03 -10.24
C ASN A 83 4.75 10.28 -11.03
N ILE A 84 4.31 11.44 -10.55
CA ILE A 84 4.49 12.71 -11.26
C ILE A 84 5.95 13.16 -11.27
N ILE A 85 6.73 12.84 -10.24
CA ILE A 85 8.12 13.29 -10.12
C ILE A 85 9.05 12.43 -10.97
N GLN A 86 8.83 11.11 -10.96
CA GLN A 86 9.65 10.15 -11.70
C GLN A 86 9.18 9.98 -13.15
N ASN A 87 8.01 10.52 -13.52
CA ASN A 87 7.39 10.34 -14.82
C ASN A 87 7.24 8.84 -15.16
N GLU A 88 6.68 8.10 -14.21
CA GLU A 88 6.68 6.63 -14.22
C GLU A 88 5.27 6.09 -13.97
N LEU A 89 4.88 5.10 -14.77
CA LEU A 89 3.66 4.33 -14.58
C LEU A 89 3.92 3.09 -13.75
N SER A 90 3.00 2.80 -12.85
CA SER A 90 2.93 1.51 -12.17
C SER A 90 2.72 0.39 -13.19
N ASP A 91 3.49 -0.67 -13.07
CA ASP A 91 3.34 -1.94 -13.79
C ASP A 91 2.01 -2.64 -13.48
N GLN A 92 1.41 -2.33 -12.34
CA GLN A 92 0.16 -2.91 -11.89
C GLN A 92 -1.03 -1.97 -12.05
N VAL A 93 -2.14 -2.55 -12.51
CA VAL A 93 -3.42 -1.90 -12.74
C VAL A 93 -4.49 -2.64 -11.96
N ARG A 94 -5.42 -1.90 -11.34
CA ARG A 94 -6.57 -2.52 -10.68
C ARG A 94 -7.79 -2.43 -11.58
N VAL A 95 -8.52 -3.54 -11.68
CA VAL A 95 -9.73 -3.63 -12.50
C VAL A 95 -10.95 -3.92 -11.65
N PHE A 96 -12.00 -3.14 -11.88
CA PHE A 96 -13.29 -3.25 -11.22
C PHE A 96 -14.37 -3.49 -12.28
N HIS A 97 -14.97 -4.69 -12.25
CA HIS A 97 -16.10 -5.02 -13.11
C HIS A 97 -17.40 -4.54 -12.48
N ARG A 98 -18.22 -3.82 -13.24
CA ARG A 98 -19.60 -3.54 -12.86
C ARG A 98 -20.45 -4.79 -13.13
N LYS A 99 -21.29 -5.16 -12.17
CA LYS A 99 -22.28 -6.24 -12.28
C LYS A 99 -23.66 -5.64 -12.45
#